data_AF-A0A937DCV8-F1
#
_entry.id   AF-A0A937DCV8-F1
#
_cell.length_a   1.000
_cell.length_b   1.000
_cell.length_c   1.000
_cell.angle_alpha   90.00
_cell.angle_beta   90.00
_cell.angle_gamma   90.00
#
_symmetry.space_group_name_H-M   'P 1'
#
loop_
_entity.id
_entity.type
_entity.pdbx_description
1 polymer ?
#
loop_
_entity_poly.entity_id
_entity_poly.type
_entity_poly.pdbx_seq_one_letter_code
_entity_poly.pdbx_strand_id
1 'polypeptide(L)' 'MNISFTKQQEKYIQEQVASGEYQNNSEVIRDALRLHTIYREKVIRDLRAEIEKAWDAPISNKTVKDIIAEKNLQK' A
#
# COMPACT_ATOMS: atom_id res chain seq x y z
N MET A 1 -5.08 -21.82 -15.12
CA MET A 1 -5.21 -21.70 -13.65
C MET A 1 -6.68 -21.46 -13.35
N ASN A 2 -7.28 -22.23 -12.44
CA ASN A 2 -8.67 -22.02 -12.02
C ASN A 2 -8.66 -21.39 -10.63
N ILE A 3 -9.38 -20.28 -10.45
CA ILE A 3 -9.43 -19.52 -9.21
C ILE A 3 -10.91 -19.32 -8.88
N SER A 4 -11.29 -19.69 -7.66
CA SER A 4 -12.65 -19.48 -7.18
C SER A 4 -12.76 -18.11 -6.54
N PHE A 5 -13.84 -17.40 -6.85
CA PHE A 5 -14.14 -16.08 -6.30
C PHE A 5 -15.36 -16.15 -5.38
N THR A 6 -15.47 -15.16 -4.50
CA THR A 6 -16.73 -14.94 -3.77
C THR A 6 -17.78 -14.38 -4.74
N LYS A 7 -19.07 -14.60 -4.45
CA LYS A 7 -20.17 -14.05 -5.27
C LYS A 7 -20.09 -12.54 -5.49
N GLN A 8 -19.60 -11.81 -4.48
CA GLN A 8 -19.42 -10.36 -4.59
C GLN A 8 -18.32 -9.99 -5.59
N GLN A 9 -17.20 -10.72 -5.60
CA GLN A 9 -16.11 -10.51 -6.54
C GLN A 9 -16.52 -10.88 -7.96
N GLU A 10 -17.26 -11.98 -8.14
CA GLU A 10 -17.80 -12.35 -9.45
C GLU A 10 -18.71 -11.27 -10.02
N LYS A 11 -19.63 -10.74 -9.20
CA LYS A 11 -20.50 -9.63 -9.59
C LYS A 11 -19.69 -8.39 -10.01
N TYR A 12 -18.70 -8.00 -9.21
CA TYR A 12 -17.83 -6.87 -9.53
C TYR A 12 -17.09 -7.09 -10.86
N ILE A 13 -16.47 -8.26 -11.06
CA ILE A 13 -15.76 -8.58 -12.31
C ILE A 13 -16.70 -8.53 -13.51
N GLN A 14 -17.92 -9.05 -13.38
CA GLN A 14 -18.92 -9.01 -14.44
C GLN A 14 -19.35 -7.58 -14.77
N GLU A 15 -19.54 -6.71 -13.76
CA GLU A 15 -19.88 -5.30 -13.97
C GLU A 15 -18.76 -4.55 -14.71
N GLN A 16 -17.49 -4.83 -14.41
CA GLN A 16 -16.33 -4.23 -15.08
C GLN A 16 -16.18 -4.68 -16.55
N VAL A 17 -16.55 -5.93 -16.87
CA VAL A 17 -16.58 -6.38 -18.27
C VAL A 17 -17.80 -5.80 -19.00
N ALA A 18 -18.95 -5.74 -18.32
CA ALA A 18 -20.18 -5.18 -18.89
C ALA A 18 -20.10 -3.67 -19.16
N SER A 19 -19.27 -2.93 -18.41
CA SER A 19 -19.01 -1.51 -18.69
C SER A 19 -18.24 -1.27 -19.99
N GLY A 20 -17.61 -2.32 -20.54
CA GLY A 20 -16.75 -2.23 -21.73
C GLY A 20 -15.32 -1.75 -21.43
N GLU A 21 -14.98 -1.50 -20.16
CA GLU A 21 -13.61 -1.14 -19.76
C GLU A 21 -12.62 -2.29 -19.92
N TYR A 22 -13.11 -3.53 -19.81
CA TYR A 22 -12.31 -4.75 -19.94
C TYR A 22 -12.97 -5.73 -20.91
N GLN A 23 -12.17 -6.40 -21.74
CA GLN A 23 -12.70 -7.37 -22.71
C GLN A 23 -13.07 -8.71 -22.08
N ASN A 24 -12.46 -9.06 -20.94
CA ASN A 24 -12.70 -10.33 -20.26
C ASN A 24 -12.28 -10.28 -18.79
N ASN A 25 -12.77 -11.26 -18.02
CA ASN A 25 -12.48 -11.39 -16.59
C ASN A 25 -10.97 -11.46 -16.30
N SER A 26 -10.19 -12.10 -17.17
CA SER A 26 -8.74 -12.24 -16.95
C SER A 26 -8.01 -10.89 -17.00
N GLU A 27 -8.53 -9.92 -17.76
CA GLU A 27 -7.97 -8.58 -17.85
C GLU A 27 -8.20 -7.80 -16.56
N VAL A 28 -9.43 -7.83 -16.02
CA VAL A 28 -9.77 -7.24 -14.71
C VAL A 28 -8.86 -7.79 -13.62
N ILE A 29 -8.68 -9.13 -13.60
CA ILE A 29 -7.85 -9.79 -12.59
C ILE A 29 -6.37 -9.41 -12.74
N ARG A 30 -5.85 -9.35 -13.98
CA ARG A 30 -4.45 -8.94 -14.21
C ARG A 30 -4.21 -7.51 -13.75
N ASP A 31 -5.14 -6.60 -14.01
CA ASP A 31 -4.98 -5.22 -13.58
C ASP A 31 -5.05 -5.07 -12.06
N ALA A 32 -5.98 -5.78 -11.41
CA ALA A 32 -6.06 -5.83 -9.96
C ALA A 32 -4.77 -6.37 -9.32
N LEU A 33 -4.19 -7.44 -9.89
CA LEU A 33 -2.92 -8.01 -9.43
C LEU A 33 -1.75 -7.03 -9.65
N ARG A 34 -1.72 -6.35 -10.79
CA ARG A 34 -0.71 -5.31 -11.08
C ARG A 34 -0.76 -4.20 -10.03
N LEU A 35 -1.96 -3.69 -9.73
CA LEU A 35 -2.17 -2.66 -8.70
C LEU A 35 -1.77 -3.18 -7.31
N HIS A 36 -2.13 -4.42 -6.97
CA HIS A 36 -1.74 -5.04 -5.71
C HIS A 36 -0.22 -5.11 -5.55
N THR A 37 0.49 -5.55 -6.59
CA THR A 37 1.95 -5.63 -6.59
C THR A 37 2.57 -4.24 -6.42
N ILE A 38 2.13 -3.26 -7.21
CA ILE A 38 2.63 -1.88 -7.13
C ILE A 38 2.44 -1.32 -5.71
N TYR A 39 1.25 -1.49 -5.13
CA TYR A 39 0.96 -1.00 -3.80
C TYR A 39 1.83 -1.66 -2.73
N ARG A 40 1.93 -3.00 -2.77
CA ARG A 40 2.75 -3.77 -1.81
C ARG A 40 4.22 -3.37 -1.90
N GLU A 41 4.77 -3.30 -3.11
CA GLU A 41 6.15 -2.89 -3.30
C GLU A 41 6.39 -1.44 -2.89
N LYS A 42 5.46 -0.53 -3.22
CA LYS A 42 5.56 0.86 -2.81
C LYS A 42 5.62 0.99 -1.30
N VAL A 43 4.70 0.37 -0.56
CA VAL A 43 4.68 0.41 0.90
C VAL A 43 6.00 -0.10 1.48
N ILE A 44 6.53 -1.22 0.96
CA ILE A 44 7.82 -1.75 1.44
C ILE A 44 8.97 -0.81 1.12
N ARG A 45 9.01 -0.23 -0.09
CA ARG A 45 10.05 0.73 -0.48
C ARG A 45 10.01 1.98 0.40
N ASP A 46 8.83 2.56 0.60
CA ASP A 46 8.66 3.77 1.40
C ASP A 46 9.09 3.51 2.85
N LEU A 47 8.71 2.37 3.45
CA LEU A 47 9.16 1.99 4.79
C LEU A 47 10.68 1.80 4.88
N ARG A 48 11.30 1.17 3.88
CA ARG A 48 12.76 1.00 3.84
C ARG A 48 13.48 2.34 3.71
N ALA A 49 12.96 3.26 2.91
CA ALA A 49 13.52 4.60 2.76
C ALA A 49 13.48 5.37 4.09
N GLU A 50 12.41 5.27 4.89
CA GLU A 50 12.37 5.89 6.22
C GLU A 50 13.36 5.27 7.21
N ILE A 51 13.58 3.94 7.14
CA ILE A 51 14.59 3.26 7.95
C ILE A 51 16.00 3.73 7.55
N GLU A 52 16.28 3.85 6.26
CA GLU A 52 17.57 4.31 5.73
C GLU A 52 17.87 5.73 6.19
N LYS A 53 16.89 6.65 6.11
CA LYS A 53 17.00 8.01 6.68
C LYS A 53 17.37 7.99 8.16
N ALA A 54 16.78 7.07 8.94
CA ALA A 54 17.09 6.95 10.36
C ALA A 54 18.50 6.37 10.61
N TRP A 55 19.00 5.53 9.70
CA TRP A 55 20.32 4.93 9.78
C TRP A 55 21.44 5.89 9.40
N ASP A 56 21.17 6.78 8.45
CA ASP A 56 22.05 7.87 8.05
C ASP A 56 22.01 9.05 9.03
N ALA A 57 20.98 9.12 9.88
CA ALA A 57 20.83 10.16 10.88
C ALA A 57 21.75 9.93 12.09
N PRO A 58 22.23 11.01 12.74
CA PRO A 58 22.95 10.90 14.00
C PRO A 58 22.13 10.21 15.10
N ILE A 59 22.79 9.46 15.98
CA ILE A 59 22.14 8.84 17.13
C ILE A 59 21.55 9.93 18.02
N SER A 60 20.25 9.84 18.28
CA SER A 60 19.55 10.73 19.19
C SER A 60 19.88 10.37 20.64
N ASN A 61 20.32 11.37 21.41
CA ASN A 61 20.48 11.26 22.86
C ASN A 61 19.23 11.74 23.63
N LYS A 62 18.13 12.07 22.93
CA LYS A 62 16.91 12.57 23.56
C LYS A 62 16.21 11.46 24.32
N THR A 63 15.84 11.72 25.57
CA THR A 63 14.97 10.83 26.32
C THR A 63 13.51 11.03 25.91
N VAL A 64 12.64 10.10 26.28
CA VAL A 64 11.19 10.22 26.02
C VAL A 64 10.61 11.51 26.62
N LYS A 65 11.11 11.95 27.79
CA LYS A 65 10.65 13.18 28.44
C LYS A 65 11.02 14.43 27.62
N ASP A 66 12.22 14.45 27.05
CA ASP A 66 12.70 15.57 26.23
C ASP A 66 11.86 15.73 24.96
N ILE A 67 11.51 14.60 24.31
CA ILE A 67 10.67 14.59 23.10
C ILE A 67 9.27 15.15 23.40
N ILE A 68 8.67 14.77 24.54
CA ILE A 68 7.34 15.25 24.95
C ILE A 68 7.38 16.75 25.28
N ALA A 69 8.42 17.20 25.99
CA ALA A 69 8.58 18.60 26.34
C ALA A 69 8.74 19.49 25.09
N GLU A 70 9.58 19.09 24.14
CA GLU A 70 9.81 19.80 22.88
C GLU A 70 8.53 19.96 22.06
N LYS A 71 7.71 18.90 21.96
CA LYS A 71 6.42 18.95 21.26
C LYS A 71 5.44 19.96 21.89
N ASN A 72 5.47 20.13 23.21
CA ASN A 72 4.60 21.06 23.91
C ASN A 72 5.08 22.52 23.83
N LEU A 73 6.39 22.75 23.61
CA LEU A 73 6.99 24.06 23.44
C LEU A 73 6.81 24.66 22.02
N GLN A 74 6.48 23.82 21.03
CA GLN A 74 6.22 24.24 19.65
C GLN A 74 4.75 24.64 19.38
N LYS A 75 3.92 24.74 20.43
CA LYS A 75 2.56 25.29 20.37
C LYS A 75 2.54 26.76 20.79
#